data_AF-A0A816HB99-F1
#
_entry.id   AF-A0A816HB99-F1
#
_cell.length_a   1.000
_cell.length_b   1.000
_cell.length_c   1.000
_cell.angle_alpha   90.00
_cell.angle_beta   90.00
_cell.angle_gamma   90.00
#
_symmetry.space_group_name_H-M   'P 1'
#
loop_
_entity.id
_entity.type
_entity.pdbx_description
1 polymer ?
#
loop_
_entity_poly.entity_id
_entity_poly.type
_entity_poly.pdbx_seq_one_letter_code
_entity_poly.pdbx_strand_id
1 'polypeptide(L)'
;MNNIMPKLYDDLLALCSKNLGFIFKDTECDSIKYRIFNYILCSYEQFSYPSALNCRGTMFDITDAENVQLVCLPPEKFFNYEEGNGVNIHPLGALGIQME
;
A
#
# COMPACT_ATOMS: atom_id res chain seq x y z
N MET A 1 3.27 24.58 1.06
CA MET A 1 2.07 23.78 1.40
C MET A 1 2.31 22.40 0.81
N ASN A 2 2.34 21.37 1.66
CA ASN A 2 2.91 20.07 1.33
C ASN A 2 1.93 19.25 0.47
N ASN A 3 2.24 19.13 -0.84
CA ASN A 3 1.55 18.30 -1.84
C ASN A 3 1.79 16.78 -1.62
N ILE A 4 1.65 16.29 -0.40
CA ILE A 4 1.87 14.87 -0.07
C ILE A 4 0.63 14.03 -0.42
N MET A 5 -0.58 14.60 -0.28
CA MET A 5 -1.84 13.89 -0.53
C MET A 5 -2.10 13.51 -2.01
N PRO A 6 -1.81 14.36 -3.02
CA PRO A 6 -1.95 13.97 -4.42
C PRO A 6 -1.06 12.78 -4.76
N LYS A 7 0.18 12.79 -4.27
CA LYS A 7 1.20 11.81 -4.65
C LYS A 7 0.84 10.39 -4.24
N LEU A 8 0.35 10.18 -3.01
CA LEU A 8 0.00 8.83 -2.54
C LEU A 8 -1.16 8.23 -3.35
N TYR A 9 -2.21 9.02 -3.58
CA TYR A 9 -3.36 8.57 -4.37
C TYR A 9 -2.96 8.22 -5.81
N ASP A 10 -2.18 9.09 -6.45
CA ASP A 10 -1.70 8.89 -7.82
C ASP A 10 -0.79 7.67 -7.94
N ASP A 11 0.14 7.48 -6.98
CA ASP A 11 1.02 6.31 -6.94
C ASP A 11 0.21 5.02 -6.81
N LEU A 12 -0.79 4.98 -5.91
CA LEU A 12 -1.63 3.80 -5.70
C LEU A 12 -2.54 3.50 -6.90
N LEU A 13 -3.08 4.53 -7.56
CA LEU A 13 -3.87 4.37 -8.78
C LEU A 13 -3.00 3.83 -9.93
N ALA A 14 -1.79 4.39 -10.09
CA ALA A 14 -0.81 3.90 -11.04
C ALA A 14 -0.36 2.46 -10.74
N LEU A 15 -0.22 2.10 -9.46
CA LEU A 15 0.16 0.77 -9.03
C LEU A 15 -0.88 -0.28 -9.46
N CYS A 16 -2.16 -0.01 -9.21
CA CYS A 16 -3.27 -0.90 -9.55
C CYS A 16 -3.49 -1.03 -11.06
N SER A 17 -3.18 0.01 -11.85
CA SER A 17 -3.31 -0.05 -13.32
C SER A 17 -2.21 -0.89 -13.99
N LYS A 18 -1.04 -1.02 -13.36
CA LYS A 18 0.14 -1.68 -13.94
C LYS A 18 0.37 -3.11 -13.45
N ASN A 19 -0.17 -3.47 -12.28
CA ASN A 19 0.13 -4.72 -11.61
C ASN A 19 -1.14 -5.45 -11.17
N LEU A 20 -1.35 -6.67 -11.65
CA LEU A 20 -2.54 -7.47 -11.37
C LEU A 20 -2.71 -7.86 -9.89
N GLY A 21 -1.64 -7.80 -9.09
CA GLY A 21 -1.68 -8.12 -7.66
C GLY A 21 -2.28 -7.01 -6.79
N PHE A 22 -2.22 -5.75 -7.24
CA PHE A 22 -2.75 -4.59 -6.53
C PHE A 22 -4.09 -4.17 -7.14
N ILE A 23 -5.05 -3.84 -6.29
CA ILE A 23 -6.42 -3.53 -6.68
C ILE A 23 -6.96 -2.36 -5.88
N PHE A 24 -8.07 -1.80 -6.34
CA PHE A 24 -8.92 -0.97 -5.50
C PHE A 24 -10.38 -1.38 -5.70
N LYS A 25 -11.20 -1.03 -4.71
CA LYS A 25 -12.65 -1.17 -4.79
C LYS A 25 -13.30 0.13 -4.35
N ASP A 26 -14.27 0.58 -5.15
CA ASP A 26 -15.13 1.70 -4.79
C ASP A 26 -16.32 1.18 -3.97
N THR A 27 -16.67 1.88 -2.90
CA THR A 27 -17.84 1.61 -2.07
C THR A 27 -18.52 2.92 -1.70
N GLU A 28 -19.82 2.87 -1.41
CA GLU A 28 -20.59 4.05 -1.00
C GLU A 28 -21.14 3.82 0.41
N CYS A 29 -21.07 4.84 1.26
CA CYS A 29 -21.65 4.85 2.60
C CYS A 29 -22.09 6.28 2.94
N ASP A 30 -23.33 6.46 3.36
CA ASP A 30 -23.92 7.77 3.69
C ASP A 30 -23.73 8.84 2.60
N SER A 31 -23.94 8.44 1.33
CA SER A 31 -23.74 9.29 0.13
C SER A 31 -22.30 9.77 -0.09
N ILE A 32 -21.32 9.20 0.61
CA ILE A 32 -19.89 9.42 0.39
C ILE A 32 -19.33 8.23 -0.37
N LYS A 33 -18.63 8.52 -1.48
CA LYS A 33 -17.97 7.51 -2.30
C LYS A 33 -16.53 7.35 -1.84
N TYR A 34 -16.19 6.14 -1.41
CA TYR A 34 -14.84 5.79 -0.95
C TYR A 34 -14.15 4.88 -1.95
N ARG A 35 -12.83 5.04 -2.10
CA ARG A 35 -11.95 4.11 -2.78
C ARG A 35 -11.00 3.48 -1.78
N ILE A 36 -11.04 2.15 -1.68
CA ILE A 36 -10.18 1.37 -0.79
C ILE A 36 -9.15 0.64 -1.64
N PHE A 37 -7.87 0.94 -1.43
CA PHE A 37 -6.75 0.27 -2.07
C PHE A 37 -6.34 -0.98 -1.30
N ASN A 38 -6.13 -2.09 -2.00
CA ASN A 38 -5.77 -3.37 -1.39
C ASN A 38 -4.93 -4.22 -2.36
N TYR A 39 -4.45 -5.38 -1.92
CA TYR A 39 -3.76 -6.35 -2.77
C TYR A 39 -4.33 -7.77 -2.57
N ILE A 40 -4.14 -8.64 -3.55
CA ILE A 40 -4.56 -10.05 -3.50
C ILE A 40 -3.33 -10.93 -3.26
N LEU A 41 -2.46 -11.03 -4.26
CA LEU A 41 -1.23 -11.81 -4.23
C LEU A 41 -0.14 -11.01 -4.93
N CYS A 42 0.87 -10.61 -4.15
CA CYS A 42 2.02 -9.85 -4.62
C CYS A 42 3.31 -10.53 -4.17
N SER A 43 4.33 -10.53 -5.02
CA SER A 43 5.68 -10.93 -4.62
C SER A 43 6.33 -9.86 -3.74
N TYR A 44 7.41 -10.22 -3.04
CA TYR A 44 8.17 -9.28 -2.22
C TYR A 44 8.72 -8.11 -3.05
N GLU A 45 9.23 -8.39 -4.25
CA GLU A 45 9.77 -7.38 -5.16
C GLU A 45 8.71 -6.36 -5.58
N GLN A 46 7.46 -6.79 -5.74
CA GLN A 46 6.36 -5.89 -6.09
C GLN A 46 6.03 -4.89 -4.98
N PHE A 47 6.35 -5.20 -3.72
CA PHE A 47 6.21 -4.24 -2.63
C PHE A 47 7.34 -3.18 -2.59
N SER A 48 8.34 -3.29 -3.47
CA SER A 48 9.36 -2.25 -3.66
C SER A 48 8.88 -1.11 -4.57
N TYR A 49 7.71 -1.24 -5.20
CA TYR A 49 7.14 -0.17 -6.02
C TYR A 49 6.69 1.03 -5.17
N PRO A 50 6.64 2.24 -5.77
CA PRO A 50 6.19 3.44 -5.06
C PRO A 50 4.85 3.22 -4.37
N SER A 51 4.82 3.51 -3.07
CA SER A 51 3.63 3.43 -2.22
C SER A 51 2.98 2.04 -2.10
N ALA A 52 3.60 0.96 -2.60
CA ALA A 52 3.02 -0.38 -2.58
C ALA A 52 2.78 -0.93 -1.17
N LEU A 53 3.64 -0.59 -0.20
CA LEU A 53 3.44 -0.94 1.20
C LEU A 53 2.17 -0.30 1.79
N ASN A 54 1.76 0.86 1.28
CA ASN A 54 0.52 1.54 1.66
C ASN A 54 -0.71 1.02 0.90
N CYS A 55 -0.59 0.07 -0.02
CA CYS A 55 -1.72 -0.52 -0.73
C CYS A 55 -2.46 -1.58 0.11
N ARG A 56 -2.64 -1.32 1.42
CA ARG A 56 -3.19 -2.26 2.42
C ARG A 56 -4.30 -1.61 3.23
N GLY A 57 -5.42 -1.37 2.57
CA GLY A 57 -6.63 -0.78 3.17
C GLY A 57 -6.63 0.75 3.24
N THR A 58 -5.65 1.42 2.62
CA THR A 58 -5.67 2.88 2.50
C THR A 58 -6.93 3.31 1.76
N MET A 59 -7.63 4.29 2.34
CA MET A 59 -8.96 4.70 1.87
C MET A 59 -9.02 6.20 1.63
N PHE A 60 -9.62 6.57 0.50
CA PHE A 60 -9.85 7.96 0.12
C PHE A 60 -11.34 8.22 -0.08
N ASP A 61 -11.80 9.41 0.30
CA ASP A 61 -13.05 9.98 -0.21
C ASP A 61 -12.80 10.50 -1.62
N ILE A 62 -13.58 9.98 -2.57
CA ILE A 62 -13.52 10.31 -4.00
C ILE A 62 -14.87 10.87 -4.50
N THR A 63 -15.71 11.37 -3.59
CA THR A 63 -17.01 11.98 -3.92
C THR A 63 -16.81 13.20 -4.82
N ASP A 64 -15.80 14.01 -4.50
CA ASP A 64 -15.33 15.10 -5.35
C ASP A 64 -14.00 14.69 -6.02
N ALA A 65 -14.03 14.54 -7.34
CA ALA A 65 -12.87 14.12 -8.11
C ALA A 65 -11.73 15.15 -8.10
N GLU A 66 -12.04 16.43 -7.87
CA GLU A 66 -11.05 17.52 -7.80
C GLU A 66 -10.47 17.67 -6.38
N ASN A 67 -11.11 17.06 -5.38
CA ASN A 67 -10.73 17.16 -3.97
C ASN A 67 -10.78 15.78 -3.29
N VAL A 68 -9.90 14.89 -3.74
CA VAL A 68 -9.72 13.57 -3.13
C VAL A 68 -9.06 13.70 -1.76
N GLN A 69 -9.65 13.09 -0.72
CA GLN A 69 -9.17 13.22 0.66
C GLN A 69 -8.81 11.87 1.26
N LEU A 70 -7.66 11.78 1.92
CA LEU A 70 -7.26 10.60 2.69
C LEU A 70 -8.11 10.52 3.95
N VAL A 71 -8.89 9.44 4.10
CA VAL A 71 -9.79 9.24 5.25
C VAL A 71 -9.36 8.08 6.15
N CYS A 72 -8.50 7.17 5.66
CA CYS A 72 -7.90 6.12 6.47
C CYS A 72 -6.52 5.73 5.93
N LEU A 73 -5.54 5.65 6.84
CA LEU A 73 -4.18 5.18 6.55
C LEU A 73 -3.79 4.10 7.57
N PRO A 74 -4.14 2.82 7.33
CA PRO A 74 -3.70 1.71 8.16
C PRO A 74 -2.17 1.56 8.12
N PRO A 75 -1.58 0.76 9.03
CA PRO A 75 -0.16 0.44 8.97
C PRO A 75 0.22 -0.16 7.62
N GLU A 76 1.37 0.27 7.11
CA GLU A 76 2.03 -0.30 5.94
C GLU A 76 2.13 -1.83 6.05
N LYS A 77 2.12 -2.51 4.90
CA LYS A 77 2.45 -3.94 4.84
C LYS A 77 3.85 -4.13 5.43
N PHE A 78 3.94 -4.90 6.50
CA PHE A 78 5.20 -5.39 7.04
C PHE A 78 5.35 -6.88 6.71
N PHE A 79 6.58 -7.38 6.74
CA PHE A 79 6.92 -8.77 6.49
C PHE A 79 7.37 -9.42 7.79
N ASN A 80 7.15 -10.72 7.91
CA ASN A 80 7.72 -11.48 9.01
C ASN A 80 9.24 -11.52 8.88
N TYR A 81 9.92 -11.85 9.98
CA TYR A 81 11.35 -12.11 9.96
C TYR A 81 11.68 -13.17 8.89
N GLU A 82 12.68 -12.90 8.06
CA GLU A 82 13.11 -13.70 6.89
C GLU A 82 12.11 -13.83 5.72
N GLU A 83 10.93 -13.20 5.76
CA GLU A 83 10.03 -13.13 4.60
C GLU A 83 10.56 -12.10 3.58
N GLY A 84 10.89 -12.56 2.36
CA GLY A 84 11.49 -11.73 1.32
C GLY A 84 13.01 -11.91 1.23
N ASN A 85 13.77 -10.84 1.44
CA ASN A 85 15.23 -10.87 1.28
C ASN A 85 16.00 -11.38 2.51
N GLY A 86 15.36 -11.66 3.65
CA GLY A 86 16.08 -11.96 4.89
C GLY A 86 16.98 -13.22 4.82
N VAL A 87 16.64 -14.21 4.00
CA VAL A 87 17.48 -15.40 3.76
C VAL A 87 18.85 -15.04 3.13
N ASN A 88 18.92 -13.91 2.42
CA ASN A 88 20.16 -13.42 1.82
C ASN A 88 20.97 -12.50 2.76
N ILE A 89 20.37 -12.07 3.88
CA ILE A 89 20.94 -11.07 4.79
C ILE A 89 21.40 -11.74 6.10
N HIS A 90 20.74 -12.82 6.50
CA HIS A 90 21.05 -13.55 7.74
C HIS A 90 21.57 -14.96 7.43
N PRO A 91 22.74 -15.35 7.98
CA PRO A 91 23.22 -16.73 7.86
C PRO A 91 22.24 -17.70 8.55
N LEU A 92 21.90 -18.79 7.87
CA LEU A 92 21.01 -19.83 8.39
C LEU A 92 21.45 -20.30 9.78
N GLY A 93 20.54 -20.19 10.77
CA GLY A 93 20.79 -20.62 12.15
C GLY A 93 21.36 -19.55 13.09
N ALA A 94 21.51 -18.31 12.64
CA ALA A 94 21.78 -17.18 13.52
C ALA A 94 20.46 -16.45 13.89
N LEU A 95 20.30 -16.11 15.17
CA LEU A 95 19.23 -15.19 15.58
C LEU A 95 19.52 -13.83 14.93
N GLY A 96 18.57 -13.31 14.16
CA GLY A 96 18.65 -11.96 13.63
C GLY A 96 18.83 -10.96 14.78
N ILE A 97 19.90 -10.18 14.72
CA ILE A 97 20.00 -8.97 15.53
C ILE A 97 18.86 -8.05 15.09
N GLN A 98 18.09 -7.60 16.08
CA GLN A 98 16.87 -6.79 15.97
C GLN A 98 16.89 -5.82 14.78
N MET A 99 15.81 -5.81 13.99
CA MET A 99 15.66 -4.96 12.81
C MET A 99 15.88 -3.48 13.18
N GLU A 100 16.83 -2.81 12.51
CA GLU A 100 16.91 -1.34 12.43
C GLU A 100 15.84 -0.79 11.48
#